data_AF-A0A433QIP6-F1
#
_entry.id   AF-A0A433QIP6-F1
#
_cell.length_a   1.000
_cell.length_b   1.000
_cell.length_c   1.000
_cell.angle_alpha   90.00
_cell.angle_beta   90.00
_cell.angle_gamma   90.00
#
_symmetry.space_group_name_H-M   'P 1'
#
loop_
_entity.id
_entity.type
_entity.pdbx_description
1 polymer ?
#
loop_
_entity_poly.entity_id
_entity_poly.type
_entity_poly.pdbx_seq_one_letter_code
_entity_poly.pdbx_strand_id
1 'polypeptide(L)'
;MPRTPSHPGLLRVVSSETGNFTSKAVSTRAFAQGGTITRLEGLTPGPKRYSTVQISRHEHVELNSDLLYLNHSCVPNVSVDVEKMLVVALKDIIEGDELTFFYPATEWEIGITINVKPFVPLYRQPDCIKNVKGASALPSSVLMKYPLSKHIRELLEERDRLERDRLERGMRRFSLEELCLAPRLLRDPVRCYPGNENSS
;
A
#
# COMPACT_ATOMS: atom_id res chain seq x y z
N MET A 1 -25.84 23.22 12.32
CA MET A 1 -25.60 23.93 11.05
C MET A 1 -25.39 22.88 9.96
N PRO A 2 -26.09 22.93 8.83
CA PRO A 2 -25.69 22.13 7.66
C PRO A 2 -24.25 22.52 7.31
N ARG A 3 -23.35 21.54 7.23
CA ARG A 3 -21.95 21.79 6.86
C ARG A 3 -21.93 22.20 5.39
N THR A 4 -21.36 23.35 5.07
CA THR A 4 -21.18 23.80 3.69
C THR A 4 -20.30 22.78 2.94
N PRO A 5 -20.75 22.25 1.79
CA PRO A 5 -19.91 21.39 0.97
C PRO A 5 -18.64 22.11 0.54
N SER A 6 -17.50 21.46 0.70
CA SER A 6 -16.18 21.98 0.29
C SER A 6 -15.93 21.89 -1.21
N HIS A 7 -16.65 21.02 -1.92
CA HIS A 7 -16.44 20.73 -3.34
C HIS A 7 -17.75 20.77 -4.16
N PRO A 8 -18.51 21.88 -4.13
CA PRO A 8 -19.80 21.97 -4.81
C PRO A 8 -19.67 21.70 -6.32
N GLY A 9 -20.56 20.87 -6.85
CA GLY A 9 -20.57 20.48 -8.27
C GLY A 9 -19.54 19.43 -8.67
N LEU A 10 -18.65 19.01 -7.76
CA LEU A 10 -17.68 17.93 -8.00
C LEU A 10 -18.07 16.66 -7.24
N LEU A 11 -18.36 16.79 -5.95
CA LEU A 11 -18.79 15.67 -5.11
C LEU A 11 -19.71 16.15 -3.99
N ARG A 12 -20.41 15.21 -3.37
CA ARG A 12 -21.20 15.42 -2.16
C ARG A 12 -20.93 14.31 -1.14
N VAL A 13 -21.13 14.62 0.13
CA VAL A 13 -21.10 13.63 1.20
C VAL A 13 -22.50 13.06 1.39
N VAL A 14 -22.61 11.73 1.32
CA VAL A 14 -23.82 11.00 1.70
C VAL A 14 -23.59 10.42 3.09
N SER A 15 -24.31 10.95 4.08
CA SER A 15 -24.22 10.51 5.48
C SER A 15 -24.90 9.15 5.67
N SER A 16 -24.34 8.34 6.57
CA SER A 16 -25.03 7.14 7.06
C SER A 16 -26.20 7.51 7.97
N GLU A 17 -27.38 6.94 7.73
CA GLU A 17 -28.53 7.06 8.64
C GLU A 17 -28.32 6.36 9.98
N THR A 18 -27.33 5.46 10.08
CA THR A 18 -27.15 4.56 11.24
C THR A 18 -26.01 4.94 12.19
N GLY A 19 -25.38 6.11 12.03
CA GLY A 19 -24.30 6.59 12.91
C GLY A 19 -22.98 5.80 12.83
N ASN A 20 -22.91 4.75 12.01
CA ASN A 20 -21.68 4.03 11.72
C ASN A 20 -20.82 4.85 10.73
N PHE A 21 -19.50 4.70 10.80
CA PHE A 21 -18.49 5.29 9.90
C PHE A 21 -18.66 4.86 8.42
N THR A 22 -19.81 5.14 7.82
CA THR A 22 -20.19 4.73 6.47
C THR A 22 -20.65 5.91 5.62
N SER A 23 -20.32 7.13 6.05
CA SER A 23 -20.42 8.30 5.19
C SER A 23 -19.48 8.14 4.00
N LYS A 24 -19.89 8.64 2.83
CA LYS A 24 -19.14 8.43 1.59
C LYS A 24 -19.14 9.67 0.71
N ALA A 25 -18.04 9.89 0.01
CA ALA A 25 -17.94 10.85 -1.07
C ALA A 25 -18.55 10.26 -2.35
N VAL A 26 -19.51 10.97 -2.94
CA VAL A 26 -20.22 10.57 -4.16
C VAL A 26 -20.06 11.65 -5.21
N SER A 27 -19.72 11.24 -6.43
CA SER A 27 -19.58 12.16 -7.56
C SER A 27 -20.90 12.85 -7.88
N THR A 28 -20.87 14.15 -8.15
CA THR A 28 -22.03 14.92 -8.62
C THR A 28 -22.00 15.21 -10.11
N ARG A 29 -21.00 14.70 -10.83
CA ARG A 29 -20.90 14.79 -12.29
C ARG A 29 -20.05 13.66 -12.86
N ALA A 30 -20.00 13.55 -14.17
CA ALA A 30 -19.09 12.61 -14.83
C ALA A 30 -17.64 13.13 -14.87
N PHE A 31 -16.68 12.21 -14.79
CA PHE A 31 -15.25 12.46 -15.03
C PHE A 31 -14.69 11.39 -15.96
N ALA A 32 -13.96 11.80 -16.99
CA ALA A 32 -13.25 10.88 -17.86
C ALA A 32 -12.01 10.31 -17.14
N GLN A 33 -11.62 9.09 -17.50
CA GLN A 33 -10.37 8.48 -17.06
C GLN A 33 -9.18 9.43 -17.26
N GLY A 34 -8.32 9.54 -16.25
CA GLY A 34 -7.17 10.46 -16.23
C GLY A 34 -7.52 11.91 -15.93
N GLY A 35 -8.81 12.26 -15.88
CA GLY A 35 -9.27 13.60 -15.54
C GLY A 35 -9.01 13.96 -14.08
N THR A 36 -8.61 15.21 -13.85
CA THR A 36 -8.53 15.78 -12.49
C THR A 36 -9.93 16.04 -11.95
N ILE A 37 -10.21 15.47 -10.77
CA ILE A 37 -11.47 15.68 -10.04
C ILE A 37 -11.37 16.99 -9.26
N THR A 38 -10.34 17.12 -8.44
CA THR A 38 -10.05 18.31 -7.62
C THR A 38 -8.58 18.34 -7.20
N ARG A 39 -8.16 19.46 -6.60
CA ARG A 39 -6.84 19.61 -5.96
C ARG A 39 -6.93 19.28 -4.47
N LEU A 40 -5.82 18.82 -3.90
CA LEU A 40 -5.65 18.70 -2.45
C LEU A 40 -5.21 20.06 -1.89
N GLU A 41 -6.16 20.80 -1.32
CA GLU A 41 -5.95 22.16 -0.81
C GLU A 41 -6.47 22.30 0.63
N GLY A 42 -6.03 23.36 1.34
CA GLY A 42 -6.45 23.61 2.72
C GLY A 42 -5.89 22.60 3.75
N LEU A 43 -4.84 21.88 3.38
CA LEU A 43 -4.25 20.82 4.19
C LEU A 43 -3.50 21.40 5.39
N THR A 44 -3.55 20.69 6.51
CA THR A 44 -2.76 21.02 7.71
C THR A 44 -2.02 19.79 8.20
N PRO A 45 -0.79 19.92 8.75
CA PRO A 45 -0.10 18.79 9.37
C PRO A 45 -0.97 18.14 10.45
N GLY A 46 -0.94 16.81 10.50
CA GLY A 46 -1.69 16.02 11.48
C GLY A 46 -0.95 14.75 11.85
N PRO A 47 -1.26 14.14 13.00
CA PRO A 47 -0.72 12.82 13.35
C PRO A 47 -1.32 11.73 12.44
N LYS A 48 -0.65 10.58 12.35
CA LYS A 48 -1.20 9.38 11.71
C LYS A 48 -2.54 8.98 12.35
N ARG A 49 -3.63 9.14 11.61
CA ARG A 49 -5.02 8.88 12.03
C ARG A 49 -5.83 8.40 10.83
N TYR A 50 -7.07 7.97 11.09
CA TYR A 50 -7.97 7.57 10.01
C TYR A 50 -8.40 8.76 9.13
N SER A 51 -8.29 9.99 9.63
CA SER A 51 -8.69 11.23 8.95
C SER A 51 -7.57 11.88 8.13
N THR A 52 -6.34 11.38 8.28
CA THR A 52 -5.16 11.95 7.62
C THR A 52 -4.69 11.10 6.45
N VAL A 53 -3.96 11.74 5.54
CA VAL A 53 -3.27 11.08 4.43
C VAL A 53 -1.77 11.29 4.59
N GLN A 54 -0.99 10.22 4.43
CA GLN A 54 0.46 10.29 4.38
C GLN A 54 0.92 10.91 3.06
N ILE A 55 1.66 12.02 3.14
CA ILE A 55 2.16 12.76 1.98
C ILE A 55 3.67 12.61 1.78
N SER A 56 4.38 12.12 2.80
CA SER A 56 5.82 11.84 2.73
C SER A 56 6.17 10.68 3.68
N ARG A 57 7.45 10.30 3.74
CA ARG A 57 7.91 9.23 4.63
C ARG A 57 7.52 9.48 6.10
N HIS A 58 7.43 10.74 6.51
CA HIS A 58 7.29 11.12 7.93
C HIS A 58 6.10 12.03 8.22
N GLU A 59 5.33 12.44 7.20
CA GLU A 59 4.30 13.46 7.35
C GLU A 59 2.92 12.96 6.93
N HIS A 60 1.95 13.32 7.76
CA HIS A 60 0.52 13.14 7.52
C HIS A 60 -0.15 14.51 7.51
N VAL A 61 -1.21 14.65 6.72
CA VAL A 61 -2.01 15.87 6.65
C VAL A 61 -3.49 15.57 6.84
N GLU A 62 -4.18 16.46 7.55
CA GLU A 62 -5.64 16.52 7.58
C GLU A 62 -6.13 17.14 6.27
N LEU A 63 -7.13 16.52 5.65
CA LEU A 63 -7.69 16.97 4.37
C LEU A 63 -8.59 18.21 4.51
N ASN A 64 -9.11 18.47 5.71
CA ASN A 64 -9.98 19.61 6.06
C ASN A 64 -11.17 19.86 5.10
N SER A 65 -11.59 18.83 4.38
CA SER A 65 -12.58 18.91 3.32
C SER A 65 -13.39 17.62 3.24
N ASP A 66 -14.35 17.57 2.30
CA ASP A 66 -15.18 16.40 2.05
C ASP A 66 -14.40 15.23 1.45
N LEU A 67 -13.15 15.44 1.04
CA LEU A 67 -12.23 14.37 0.64
C LEU A 67 -11.90 13.41 1.77
N LEU A 68 -12.14 13.81 3.03
CA LEU A 68 -12.12 12.93 4.21
C LEU A 68 -12.99 11.69 4.05
N TYR A 69 -14.04 11.77 3.24
CA TYR A 69 -15.00 10.68 3.03
C TYR A 69 -14.70 9.82 1.79
N LEU A 70 -13.51 9.96 1.19
CA LEU A 70 -13.02 9.02 0.20
C LEU A 70 -12.71 7.69 0.89
N ASN A 71 -13.54 6.68 0.67
CA ASN A 71 -13.40 5.37 1.29
C ASN A 71 -12.34 4.51 0.58
N HIS A 72 -11.89 3.47 1.28
CA HIS A 72 -11.01 2.47 0.70
C HIS A 72 -11.75 1.62 -0.33
N SER A 73 -11.09 1.29 -1.46
CA SER A 73 -11.49 0.19 -2.32
C SER A 73 -10.29 -0.56 -2.87
N CYS A 74 -10.39 -1.89 -2.97
CA CYS A 74 -9.43 -2.73 -3.69
C CYS A 74 -9.59 -2.61 -5.22
N VAL A 75 -10.69 -2.03 -5.71
CA VAL A 75 -10.86 -1.68 -7.12
C VAL A 75 -11.27 -0.21 -7.19
N PRO A 76 -10.33 0.70 -6.87
CA PRO A 76 -10.63 2.12 -6.74
C PRO A 76 -11.04 2.72 -8.09
N ASN A 77 -11.74 3.85 -8.04
CA ASN A 77 -12.00 4.69 -9.21
C ASN A 77 -11.26 6.02 -9.16
N VAL A 78 -10.62 6.36 -8.03
CA VAL A 78 -9.78 7.55 -7.91
C VAL A 78 -8.41 7.21 -7.33
N SER A 79 -7.43 8.05 -7.65
CA SER A 79 -6.12 8.09 -7.01
C SER A 79 -5.91 9.42 -6.31
N VAL A 80 -5.14 9.39 -5.23
CA VAL A 80 -4.68 10.56 -4.50
C VAL A 80 -3.20 10.72 -4.84
N ASP A 81 -2.90 11.62 -5.79
CA ASP A 81 -1.54 11.95 -6.24
C ASP A 81 -0.99 13.03 -5.30
N VAL A 82 -0.20 12.61 -4.31
CA VAL A 82 0.37 13.50 -3.29
C VAL A 82 1.59 14.27 -3.80
N GLU A 83 2.16 13.87 -4.93
CA GLU A 83 3.26 14.57 -5.59
C GLU A 83 2.75 15.79 -6.36
N LYS A 84 1.61 15.66 -7.05
CA LYS A 84 0.95 16.76 -7.78
C LYS A 84 -0.13 17.46 -6.97
N MET A 85 -0.48 16.91 -5.81
CA MET A 85 -1.57 17.38 -4.94
C MET A 85 -2.92 17.37 -5.67
N LEU A 86 -3.24 16.25 -6.31
CA LEU A 86 -4.44 16.06 -7.13
C LEU A 86 -5.22 14.81 -6.73
N VAL A 87 -6.54 14.87 -6.88
CA VAL A 87 -7.40 13.68 -6.94
C VAL A 87 -7.73 13.42 -8.42
N VAL A 88 -7.38 12.23 -8.92
CA VAL A 88 -7.44 11.90 -10.35
C VAL A 88 -8.29 10.65 -10.57
N ALA A 89 -9.16 10.68 -11.58
CA ALA A 89 -9.98 9.54 -11.99
C ALA A 89 -9.12 8.42 -12.62
N LEU A 90 -9.21 7.19 -12.10
CA LEU A 90 -8.48 6.02 -12.62
C LEU A 90 -9.21 5.30 -13.75
N LYS A 91 -10.51 5.55 -13.87
CA LYS A 91 -11.43 5.05 -14.91
C LYS A 91 -12.53 6.09 -15.08
N ASP A 92 -13.38 5.90 -16.08
CA ASP A 92 -14.57 6.74 -16.23
C ASP A 92 -15.45 6.64 -14.97
N ILE A 93 -15.91 7.79 -14.49
CA ILE A 93 -16.77 7.95 -13.33
C ILE A 93 -18.06 8.61 -13.82
N ILE A 94 -19.19 8.01 -13.50
CA ILE A 94 -20.50 8.61 -13.78
C ILE A 94 -21.02 9.37 -12.56
N GLU A 95 -21.99 10.26 -12.77
CA GLU A 95 -22.67 10.92 -11.67
C GLU A 95 -23.33 9.88 -10.75
N GLY A 96 -23.17 10.05 -9.43
CA GLY A 96 -23.70 9.13 -8.43
C GLY A 96 -22.75 8.01 -8.02
N ASP A 97 -21.63 7.82 -8.71
CA ASP A 97 -20.60 6.86 -8.29
C ASP A 97 -19.96 7.27 -6.96
N GLU A 98 -19.72 6.29 -6.09
CA GLU A 98 -18.88 6.49 -4.90
C GLU A 98 -17.42 6.65 -5.30
N LEU A 99 -16.76 7.68 -4.79
CA LEU A 99 -15.35 7.95 -5.02
C LEU A 99 -14.53 7.20 -3.97
N THR A 100 -13.68 6.29 -4.42
CA THR A 100 -12.86 5.43 -3.56
C THR A 100 -11.43 5.31 -4.06
N PHE A 101 -10.47 5.24 -3.14
CA PHE A 101 -9.05 5.04 -3.45
C PHE A 101 -8.47 3.87 -2.68
N PHE A 102 -7.32 3.38 -3.13
CA PHE A 102 -6.62 2.30 -2.46
C PHE A 102 -5.71 2.87 -1.37
N TYR A 103 -6.15 2.86 -0.10
CA TYR A 103 -5.39 3.46 1.01
C TYR A 103 -3.90 3.08 1.07
N PRO A 104 -3.49 1.81 0.86
CA PRO A 104 -2.07 1.47 0.83
C PRO A 104 -1.25 2.12 -0.30
N ALA A 105 -1.89 2.82 -1.24
CA ALA A 105 -1.19 3.63 -2.25
C ALA A 105 -0.50 4.86 -1.66
N THR A 106 -1.01 5.38 -0.54
CA THR A 106 -0.43 6.51 0.18
C THR A 106 0.05 6.12 1.57
N GLU A 107 -0.62 5.18 2.24
CA GLU A 107 -0.32 4.82 3.64
C GLU A 107 0.65 3.64 3.76
N TRP A 108 1.81 3.87 4.39
CA TRP A 108 2.74 2.81 4.75
C TRP A 108 2.15 1.92 5.85
N GLU A 109 1.60 2.58 6.86
CA GLU A 109 0.80 1.99 7.92
C GLU A 109 -0.42 2.88 8.14
N ILE A 110 -1.57 2.27 8.35
CA ILE A 110 -2.78 3.02 8.71
C ILE A 110 -2.91 3.17 10.23
N GLY A 111 -3.48 4.28 10.69
CA GLY A 111 -3.70 4.52 12.12
C GLY A 111 -4.64 3.52 12.81
N ILE A 112 -5.58 2.92 12.06
CA ILE A 112 -6.50 1.88 12.53
C ILE A 112 -6.69 0.82 11.44
N THR A 113 -6.71 -0.47 11.80
CA THR A 113 -7.01 -1.53 10.82
C THR A 113 -8.46 -1.44 10.37
N ILE A 114 -8.69 -1.40 9.06
CA ILE A 114 -10.03 -1.35 8.48
C ILE A 114 -10.39 -2.71 7.92
N ASN A 115 -11.48 -3.29 8.44
CA ASN A 115 -12.02 -4.56 7.95
C ASN A 115 -13.09 -4.27 6.90
N VAL A 116 -12.78 -4.47 5.62
CA VAL A 116 -13.79 -4.35 4.56
C VAL A 116 -14.67 -5.59 4.59
N LYS A 117 -15.97 -5.38 4.80
CA LYS A 117 -16.94 -6.47 4.92
C LYS A 117 -17.16 -7.11 3.54
N PRO A 118 -16.95 -8.43 3.39
CA PRO A 118 -17.03 -9.12 2.10
C PRO A 118 -18.45 -9.15 1.50
N PHE A 119 -19.49 -8.86 2.29
CA PHE A 119 -20.87 -8.89 1.82
C PHE A 119 -21.25 -7.67 0.97
N VAL A 120 -20.49 -6.57 1.03
CA VAL A 120 -20.70 -5.39 0.19
C VAL A 120 -20.23 -5.72 -1.23
N PRO A 121 -21.06 -5.54 -2.27
CA PRO A 121 -20.71 -5.89 -3.65
C PRO A 121 -19.36 -5.31 -4.13
N LEU A 122 -19.02 -4.09 -3.69
CA LEU A 122 -17.75 -3.43 -4.01
C LEU A 122 -16.50 -4.21 -3.55
N TYR A 123 -16.63 -5.06 -2.53
CA TYR A 123 -15.53 -5.81 -1.91
C TYR A 123 -15.57 -7.32 -2.19
N ARG A 124 -16.44 -7.81 -3.09
CA ARG A 124 -16.54 -9.23 -3.48
C ARG A 124 -15.48 -9.70 -4.48
N GLN A 125 -14.45 -8.89 -4.70
CA GLN A 125 -13.41 -9.19 -5.68
C GLN A 125 -12.45 -10.25 -5.12
N PRO A 126 -12.02 -11.23 -5.93
CA PRO A 126 -11.17 -12.33 -5.48
C PRO A 126 -9.85 -11.85 -4.85
N ASP A 127 -9.33 -10.72 -5.34
CA ASP A 127 -8.06 -10.12 -4.91
C ASP A 127 -8.23 -9.08 -3.76
N CYS A 128 -9.39 -9.03 -3.10
CA CYS A 128 -9.63 -8.09 -2.02
C CYS A 128 -8.74 -8.39 -0.79
N ILE A 129 -8.06 -7.36 -0.27
CA ILE A 129 -7.10 -7.52 0.85
C ILE A 129 -7.78 -7.76 2.21
N LYS A 130 -9.11 -7.54 2.32
CA LYS A 130 -9.98 -7.74 3.50
C LYS A 130 -9.64 -6.88 4.74
N ASN A 131 -8.39 -6.85 5.15
CA ASN A 131 -7.88 -6.12 6.30
C ASN A 131 -6.86 -5.08 5.83
N VAL A 132 -7.27 -3.82 5.76
CA VAL A 132 -6.41 -2.72 5.33
C VAL A 132 -5.53 -2.32 6.50
N LYS A 133 -4.21 -2.55 6.37
CA LYS A 133 -3.19 -2.23 7.38
C LYS A 133 -2.13 -1.22 6.89
N GLY A 134 -2.19 -0.82 5.63
CA GLY A 134 -1.15 -0.04 4.95
C GLY A 134 -0.27 -0.92 4.04
N ALA A 135 0.63 -0.27 3.31
CA ALA A 135 1.49 -0.90 2.30
C ALA A 135 2.50 -1.89 2.91
N SER A 136 2.97 -1.62 4.13
CA SER A 136 3.98 -2.45 4.81
C SER A 136 3.56 -3.91 4.96
N ALA A 137 2.26 -4.15 5.11
CA ALA A 137 1.65 -5.45 5.34
C ALA A 137 1.29 -6.23 4.05
N LEU A 138 1.55 -5.64 2.87
CA LEU A 138 1.18 -6.24 1.59
C LEU A 138 2.42 -6.62 0.77
N PRO A 139 2.38 -7.76 0.04
CA PRO A 139 3.43 -8.11 -0.92
C PRO A 139 3.56 -7.04 -2.01
N SER A 140 4.78 -6.78 -2.47
CA SER A 140 5.02 -5.82 -3.56
C SER A 140 4.25 -6.18 -4.83
N SER A 141 4.07 -7.48 -5.13
CA SER A 141 3.26 -7.94 -6.27
C SER A 141 1.79 -7.50 -6.22
N VAL A 142 1.22 -7.29 -5.04
CA VAL A 142 -0.15 -6.76 -4.87
C VAL A 142 -0.15 -5.25 -5.09
N LEU A 143 0.83 -4.54 -4.52
CA LEU A 143 0.89 -3.08 -4.53
C LEU A 143 1.22 -2.51 -5.92
N MET A 144 2.05 -3.21 -6.71
CA MET A 144 2.43 -2.79 -8.06
C MET A 144 1.27 -2.74 -9.06
N LYS A 145 0.07 -3.20 -8.68
CA LYS A 145 -1.17 -3.06 -9.46
C LYS A 145 -1.79 -1.66 -9.35
N TYR A 146 -1.29 -0.81 -8.44
CA TYR A 146 -1.89 0.50 -8.11
C TYR A 146 -0.91 1.65 -8.37
N PRO A 147 -1.41 2.88 -8.58
CA PRO A 147 -0.58 4.08 -8.62
C PRO A 147 -0.14 4.45 -7.21
N LEU A 148 1.03 3.94 -6.80
CA LEU A 148 1.62 4.22 -5.48
C LEU A 148 2.29 5.59 -5.46
N SER A 149 2.22 6.28 -4.32
CA SER A 149 3.03 7.48 -4.09
C SER A 149 4.52 7.13 -4.08
N LYS A 150 5.35 8.15 -4.31
CA LYS A 150 6.81 8.05 -4.31
C LYS A 150 7.33 7.51 -2.98
N HIS A 151 6.87 8.03 -1.85
CA HIS A 151 7.36 7.58 -0.54
C HIS A 151 7.01 6.11 -0.25
N ILE A 152 5.87 5.61 -0.74
CA ILE A 152 5.52 4.20 -0.61
C ILE A 152 6.44 3.32 -1.45
N ARG A 153 6.74 3.72 -2.70
CA ARG A 153 7.69 2.99 -3.54
C ARG A 153 9.07 2.91 -2.89
N GLU A 154 9.58 4.02 -2.37
CA GLU A 154 10.87 4.05 -1.67
C GLU A 154 10.90 3.18 -0.41
N LEU A 155 9.82 3.18 0.39
CA LEU A 155 9.70 2.34 1.58
C LEU A 155 9.61 0.85 1.25
N LEU A 156 8.93 0.50 0.14
CA LEU A 156 8.86 -0.88 -0.35
C LEU A 156 10.22 -1.38 -0.81
N GLU A 157 10.95 -0.58 -1.59
CA GLU A 157 12.30 -0.92 -2.04
C GLU A 157 13.27 -1.14 -0.87
N GLU A 158 13.15 -0.31 0.18
CA GLU A 158 13.89 -0.46 1.42
C GLU A 158 13.53 -1.76 2.16
N ARG A 159 12.23 -2.01 2.42
CA ARG A 159 11.76 -3.23 3.08
C ARG A 159 12.24 -4.48 2.35
N ASP A 160 11.98 -4.56 1.04
CA ASP A 160 12.25 -5.76 0.25
C ASP A 160 13.76 -6.04 0.14
N ARG A 161 14.58 -4.98 0.08
CA ARG A 161 16.05 -5.10 0.14
C ARG A 161 16.50 -5.66 1.49
N LEU A 162 15.99 -5.11 2.59
CA LEU A 162 16.35 -5.58 3.94
C LEU A 162 15.94 -7.04 4.16
N GLU A 163 14.79 -7.46 3.62
CA GLU A 163 14.34 -8.85 3.67
C GLU A 163 15.26 -9.78 2.87
N ARG A 164 15.66 -9.40 1.65
CA ARG A 164 16.63 -10.16 0.85
C ARG A 164 17.97 -10.31 1.57
N ASP A 165 18.53 -9.20 2.06
CA ASP A 165 19.81 -9.21 2.76
C ASP A 165 19.77 -10.07 4.04
N ARG A 166 18.61 -10.14 4.71
CA ARG A 166 18.41 -10.99 5.87
C ARG A 166 18.36 -12.47 5.49
N LEU A 167 17.65 -12.82 4.41
CA LEU A 167 17.56 -14.18 3.89
C LEU A 167 18.94 -14.69 3.43
N GLU A 168 19.70 -13.87 2.71
CA GLU A 168 21.06 -14.22 2.27
C GLU A 168 22.02 -14.45 3.45
N ARG A 169 21.98 -13.57 4.46
CA ARG A 169 22.79 -13.73 5.68
C ARG A 169 22.38 -14.97 6.49
N GLY A 170 21.08 -15.26 6.57
CA GLY A 170 20.57 -16.48 7.19
C GLY A 170 21.10 -17.72 6.49
N MET A 171 20.98 -17.78 5.15
CA MET A 171 21.47 -18.89 4.34
C MET A 171 22.98 -19.13 4.49
N ARG A 172 23.78 -18.05 4.53
CA ARG A 172 25.23 -18.16 4.79
C ARG A 172 25.54 -18.75 6.17
N ARG A 173 24.77 -18.38 7.20
CA ARG A 173 24.95 -18.92 8.56
C ARG A 173 24.63 -20.41 8.64
N PHE A 174 23.54 -20.86 8.01
CA PHE A 174 23.21 -22.29 7.92
C PHE A 174 24.28 -23.08 7.14
N SER A 175 24.81 -22.53 6.04
CA SER A 175 25.85 -23.22 5.25
C SER A 175 27.16 -23.46 6.02
N LEU A 176 27.54 -22.56 6.93
CA LEU A 176 28.77 -22.69 7.72
C LEU A 176 28.62 -23.63 8.92
N GLU A 177 27.42 -23.72 9.51
CA GLU A 177 27.16 -24.59 10.67
C GLU A 177 26.91 -26.06 10.26
N GLU A 178 26.30 -26.33 9.10
CA GLU A 178 26.06 -27.71 8.61
C GLU A 178 27.28 -28.37 7.93
N LEU A 179 28.20 -27.58 7.34
CA LEU A 179 29.46 -28.12 6.80
C LEU A 179 30.44 -28.59 7.90
N CYS A 180 30.25 -28.16 9.16
CA CYS A 180 31.12 -28.53 10.28
C CYS A 180 30.56 -29.65 11.18
N LEU A 181 29.32 -30.11 10.96
CA LEU A 181 28.66 -31.10 11.83
C LEU A 181 28.16 -32.36 11.11
N ALA A 182 28.48 -32.56 9.82
CA ALA A 182 28.29 -33.86 9.20
C ALA A 182 29.12 -34.92 9.97
N PRO A 183 28.50 -35.96 10.56
CA PRO A 183 29.25 -37.00 11.24
C PRO A 183 30.13 -37.71 10.20
N ARG A 184 31.43 -37.84 10.49
CA ARG A 184 32.34 -38.74 9.78
C ARG A 184 31.87 -40.18 9.96
N LEU A 185 30.89 -40.60 9.17
CA LEU A 185 30.49 -41.98 9.00
C LEU A 185 30.53 -42.28 7.51
N LEU A 186 31.74 -42.54 7.01
CA LEU A 186 32.07 -43.69 6.17
C LEU A 186 33.58 -43.71 5.93
N ARG A 187 34.09 -44.93 5.99
CA ARG A 187 35.49 -45.32 5.87
C ARG A 187 36.05 -44.93 4.50
N ASP A 188 37.22 -44.30 4.48
CA ASP A 188 38.46 -44.80 3.86
C ASP A 188 39.42 -43.62 3.60
N PRO A 189 40.70 -43.70 4.00
CA PRO A 189 41.65 -42.63 3.76
C PRO A 189 42.16 -42.71 2.32
N VAL A 190 41.72 -41.76 1.48
CA VAL A 190 42.40 -41.46 0.22
C VAL A 190 43.80 -40.95 0.55
N ARG A 191 44.79 -41.77 0.21
CA ARG A 191 46.21 -41.51 0.42
C ARG A 191 46.68 -40.48 -0.62
N CYS A 192 46.89 -39.24 -0.20
CA CYS A 192 47.57 -38.24 -1.02
C CYS A 192 49.06 -38.60 -1.10
N TYR A 193 49.56 -38.85 -2.31
CA TYR A 193 51.01 -38.87 -2.59
C TYR A 193 51.39 -37.60 -3.35
N PRO A 194 52.47 -36.90 -2.96
CA PRO A 194 53.05 -35.87 -3.80
C PRO A 194 53.88 -36.56 -4.89
N GLY A 195 53.52 -36.34 -6.15
CA GLY A 195 54.36 -36.69 -7.28
C GLY A 195 55.60 -35.80 -7.27
N ASN A 196 56.77 -36.41 -7.14
CA ASN A 196 58.04 -35.74 -7.38
C ASN A 196 58.61 -36.33 -8.67
N GLU A 197 58.63 -35.52 -9.72
CA GLU A 197 59.35 -35.76 -10.94
C GLU A 197 60.85 -35.74 -10.63
N ASN A 198 61.57 -36.82 -10.93
CA ASN A 198 62.93 -36.72 -11.43
C ASN A 198 63.46 -38.03 -12.03
N SER A 199 63.62 -37.97 -13.36
CA SER A 199 64.81 -38.29 -14.15
C SER A 199 65.53 -39.66 -14.09
N SER A 200 65.72 -40.17 -15.31
CA SER A 200 66.81 -41.02 -15.85
C SER A 200 66.59 -42.52 -15.92
#